data_AF-A0A519GTQ0-F1
#
_entry.id   AF-A0A519GTQ0-F1
#
_cell.length_a   1.000
_cell.length_b   1.000
_cell.length_c   1.000
_cell.angle_alpha   90.00
_cell.angle_beta   90.00
_cell.angle_gamma   90.00
#
_symmetry.space_group_name_H-M   'P 1'
#
loop_
_entity.id
_entity.type
_entity.pdbx_description
1 polymer ?
#
loop_
_entity_poly.entity_id
_entity_poly.type
_entity_poly.pdbx_seq_one_letter_code
_entity_poly.pdbx_strand_id
1 'polypeptide(L)'
;RLILTACAVGGACAGVAGAVEVAAVHTNANASMIAGYGYAGILVSFIARHNPIAIIPVAILFGGFGAAGSLLQRRLGLPDASVQVLQGIAFVLILASEGLRTVDWKKVGDRMLPKARKYA
;
A
#
# COMPACT_ATOMS: atom_id res chain seq x y z
N ARG A 1 -5.67 17.86 22.13
CA ARG A 1 -6.22 16.66 22.81
C ARG A 1 -6.44 15.51 21.83
N LEU A 2 -7.24 15.68 20.77
CA LEU A 2 -7.45 14.65 19.73
C LEU A 2 -6.15 14.09 19.12
N ILE A 3 -5.17 14.95 18.85
CA ILE A 3 -3.87 14.53 18.28
C ILE A 3 -3.11 13.62 19.26
N LEU A 4 -3.01 14.01 20.53
CA LEU A 4 -2.35 13.23 21.57
C LEU A 4 -3.04 11.87 21.77
N THR A 5 -4.38 11.84 21.78
CA THR A 5 -5.13 10.59 21.91
C THR A 5 -4.97 9.70 20.68
N ALA A 6 -4.96 10.28 19.47
CA ALA A 6 -4.75 9.52 18.23
C ALA A 6 -3.33 8.93 18.15
N CYS A 7 -2.31 9.73 18.48
CA CYS A 7 -0.92 9.26 18.54
C CYS A 7 -0.72 8.19 19.62
N ALA A 8 -1.34 8.36 20.80
CA ALA A 8 -1.24 7.37 21.88
C ALA A 8 -1.92 6.05 21.51
N VAL A 9 -3.13 6.09 20.96
CA VAL A 9 -3.86 4.88 20.55
C VAL A 9 -3.18 4.20 19.35
N GLY A 10 -2.79 4.98 18.33
CA GLY A 10 -2.07 4.45 17.17
C GLY A 10 -0.72 3.83 17.53
N GLY A 11 0.03 4.49 18.42
CA GLY A 11 1.29 3.98 18.95
C GLY A 11 1.11 2.71 19.79
N ALA A 12 0.07 2.65 20.63
CA ALA A 12 -0.25 1.46 21.40
C ALA A 12 -0.61 0.28 20.49
N CYS A 13 -1.46 0.48 19.48
CA CYS A 13 -1.81 -0.56 18.51
C CYS A 13 -0.59 -1.04 17.72
N ALA A 14 0.26 -0.12 17.23
CA ALA A 14 1.48 -0.46 16.52
C ALA A 14 2.47 -1.24 17.41
N GLY A 15 2.58 -0.86 18.68
CA GLY A 15 3.41 -1.55 19.67
C GLY A 15 2.93 -2.97 19.94
N VAL A 16 1.62 -3.19 20.11
CA VAL A 16 1.03 -4.52 20.30
C VAL A 16 1.25 -5.39 19.05
N ALA A 17 1.04 -4.85 17.86
CA ALA A 17 1.28 -5.58 16.62
C ALA A 17 2.75 -6.02 16.49
N GLY A 18 3.70 -5.11 16.78
CA GLY A 18 5.13 -5.44 16.77
C GLY A 18 5.53 -6.48 17.83
N ALA A 19 4.94 -6.40 19.03
CA ALA A 19 5.20 -7.38 20.09
C ALA A 19 4.74 -8.79 19.68
N VAL A 20 3.57 -8.90 19.02
CA VAL A 20 3.07 -10.17 18.48
C VAL A 20 3.98 -10.72 17.39
N GLU A 21 4.44 -9.88 16.46
CA GLU A 21 5.35 -10.30 15.38
C GLU A 21 6.70 -10.84 15.93
N VAL A 22 7.27 -10.16 16.93
CA VAL A 22 8.53 -10.57 17.58
C VAL A 22 8.36 -11.90 18.30
N ALA A 23 7.30 -12.03 19.10
CA ALA A 23 7.01 -13.24 19.86
C ALA A 23 6.69 -14.44 18.96
N ALA A 24 6.06 -14.22 17.81
CA ALA A 24 5.62 -15.28 16.91
C ALA A 24 6.69 -15.73 15.91
N VAL A 25 7.53 -14.82 15.39
CA VAL A 25 8.36 -15.12 14.20
C VAL A 25 9.86 -14.98 14.46
N HIS A 26 10.31 -13.86 15.06
CA HIS A 26 11.73 -13.50 15.01
C HIS A 26 12.54 -13.95 16.22
N THR A 27 11.91 -14.34 17.35
CA THR A 27 12.49 -14.76 18.65
C THR A 27 13.46 -13.75 19.31
N ASN A 28 14.03 -12.82 18.54
CA ASN A 28 14.89 -11.72 18.95
C ASN A 28 14.53 -10.46 18.15
N ALA A 29 14.59 -9.29 18.80
CA ALA A 29 14.40 -8.01 18.13
C ALA A 29 15.64 -7.67 17.28
N ASN A 30 15.51 -7.72 15.96
CA ASN A 30 16.57 -7.36 15.02
C ASN A 30 16.21 -6.07 14.28
N ALA A 31 17.18 -5.17 14.06
CA ALA A 31 16.99 -3.94 13.30
C ALA A 31 16.48 -4.17 11.86
N SER A 32 16.80 -5.32 11.27
CA SER A 32 16.28 -5.73 9.97
C SER A 32 14.77 -6.04 9.97
N MET A 33 14.16 -6.26 11.13
CA MET A 33 12.73 -6.56 11.29
C MET A 33 11.85 -5.34 11.07
N ILE A 34 12.36 -4.13 11.36
CA ILE A 34 11.62 -2.88 11.16
C ILE A 34 11.75 -2.37 9.72
N ALA A 35 12.82 -2.79 9.01
CA ALA A 35 13.17 -2.33 7.68
C ALA A 35 12.21 -2.89 6.61
N GLY A 36 11.06 -2.25 6.43
CA GLY A 36 10.16 -2.52 5.29
C GLY A 36 8.67 -2.39 5.60
N TYR A 37 8.23 -2.76 6.80
CA TYR A 37 6.81 -2.75 7.16
C TYR A 37 6.19 -1.34 7.15
N GLY A 38 6.98 -0.31 7.48
CA GLY A 38 6.53 1.08 7.38
C GLY A 38 6.17 1.48 5.94
N TYR A 39 7.01 1.12 4.97
CA TYR A 39 6.75 1.40 3.56
C TYR A 39 5.51 0.64 3.06
N ALA A 40 5.40 -0.64 3.39
CA ALA A 40 4.21 -1.43 3.07
C ALA A 40 2.93 -0.82 3.68
N GLY A 41 3.00 -0.35 4.94
CA GLY A 41 1.88 0.33 5.61
C GLY A 41 1.42 1.61 4.92
N ILE A 42 2.34 2.41 4.38
CA ILE A 42 2.01 3.61 3.59
C ILE A 42 1.24 3.22 2.32
N LEU A 43 1.72 2.20 1.60
CA LEU A 43 1.07 1.71 0.38
C LEU A 43 -0.34 1.19 0.66
N VAL A 44 -0.48 0.37 1.71
CA VAL A 44 -1.78 -0.17 2.15
C VAL A 44 -2.76 0.96 2.50
N SER A 45 -2.31 1.98 3.24
CA SER A 45 -3.16 3.12 3.61
C SER A 45 -3.65 3.90 2.39
N PHE A 46 -2.80 4.07 1.38
CA PHE A 46 -3.18 4.76 0.15
C PHE A 46 -4.18 3.94 -0.67
N ILE A 47 -3.92 2.65 -0.87
CA ILE A 47 -4.82 1.76 -1.63
C ILE A 47 -6.18 1.67 -0.94
N ALA A 48 -6.21 1.64 0.39
CA ALA A 48 -7.44 1.64 1.17
C ALA A 48 -8.16 3.01 1.23
N ARG A 49 -7.64 4.06 0.57
CA ARG A 49 -8.19 5.42 0.58
C ARG A 49 -8.39 5.99 1.98
N HIS A 50 -7.49 5.65 2.92
CA HIS A 50 -7.61 5.98 4.34
C HIS A 50 -8.91 5.49 5.02
N ASN A 51 -9.63 4.52 4.44
CA ASN A 51 -10.81 3.92 5.04
C ASN A 51 -10.40 2.72 5.92
N PRO A 52 -10.68 2.75 7.25
CA PRO A 52 -10.23 1.71 8.17
C PRO A 52 -10.75 0.30 7.85
N ILE A 53 -11.91 0.18 7.22
CA ILE A 53 -12.49 -1.12 6.85
C ILE A 53 -11.76 -1.71 5.64
N ALA A 54 -11.39 -0.87 4.67
CA ALA A 54 -10.68 -1.31 3.48
C ALA A 54 -9.20 -1.66 3.76
N ILE A 55 -8.62 -1.17 4.86
CA ILE A 55 -7.23 -1.47 5.26
C ILE A 55 -7.05 -2.97 5.54
N ILE A 56 -8.02 -3.62 6.18
CA ILE A 56 -7.90 -5.03 6.61
C ILE A 56 -7.63 -5.98 5.44
N PRO A 57 -8.46 -6.05 4.37
CA PRO A 57 -8.21 -6.96 3.26
C PRO A 57 -6.95 -6.60 2.46
N VAL A 58 -6.62 -5.31 2.34
CA VAL A 58 -5.42 -4.85 1.62
C VAL A 58 -4.15 -5.21 2.39
N ALA A 59 -4.15 -5.06 3.71
CA ALA A 59 -3.03 -5.45 4.57
C ALA A 59 -2.76 -6.96 4.51
N ILE A 60 -3.81 -7.79 4.50
CA ILE A 60 -3.68 -9.25 4.36
C ILE A 60 -3.05 -9.61 3.01
N LEU A 61 -3.50 -8.97 1.93
CA LEU A 61 -2.97 -9.22 0.59
C LEU A 61 -1.48 -8.85 0.49
N PHE A 62 -1.09 -7.68 1.00
CA PHE A 62 0.31 -7.23 0.99
C PHE A 62 1.20 -8.05 1.95
N GLY A 63 0.66 -8.48 3.10
CA GLY A 63 1.34 -9.45 3.98
C GLY A 63 1.56 -10.80 3.28
N GLY A 64 0.58 -11.25 2.50
CA GLY A 64 0.68 -12.43 1.64
C GLY A 64 1.78 -12.30 0.58
N PHE A 65 1.96 -11.13 -0.04
CA PHE A 65 3.08 -10.88 -0.95
C PHE A 65 4.43 -10.98 -0.26
N GLY A 66 4.56 -10.49 0.97
CA GLY A 66 5.76 -10.68 1.79
C GLY A 66 6.05 -12.15 2.05
N ALA A 67 5.05 -12.90 2.51
CA ALA A 67 5.17 -14.33 2.79
C ALA A 67 5.53 -15.15 1.53
N ALA A 68 4.86 -14.91 0.40
CA ALA A 68 5.15 -15.54 -0.88
C ALA A 68 6.55 -15.19 -1.39
N GLY A 69 6.98 -13.94 -1.19
CA GLY A 69 8.32 -13.45 -1.51
C GLY A 69 9.41 -14.25 -0.80
N SER A 70 9.28 -14.44 0.52
CA SER A 70 10.24 -15.21 1.33
C SER A 70 10.38 -16.67 0.86
N LEU A 71 9.29 -17.29 0.40
CA LEU A 71 9.32 -18.63 -0.18
C LEU A 71 10.03 -18.63 -1.53
N LEU A 72 9.76 -17.63 -2.37
CA LEU A 72 10.35 -17.52 -3.70
C LEU A 72 11.86 -17.25 -3.63
N GLN A 73 12.30 -16.43 -2.68
CA GLN A 73 13.73 -16.20 -2.40
C GLN A 73 14.44 -17.51 -2.03
N ARG A 74 13.84 -18.33 -1.15
CA ARG A 74 14.42 -19.62 -0.74
C ARG A 74 14.45 -20.66 -1.86
N ARG A 75 13.49 -20.61 -2.80
CA ARG A 75 13.37 -21.60 -3.88
C ARG A 75 14.13 -21.23 -5.16
N LEU A 76 14.16 -19.94 -5.51
CA LEU A 76 14.70 -19.44 -6.78
C LEU A 76 15.94 -18.55 -6.59
N GLY A 77 16.40 -18.30 -5.35
CA GLY A 77 17.56 -17.47 -5.07
C GLY A 77 17.35 -15.99 -5.42
N LEU A 78 16.09 -15.53 -5.45
CA LEU A 78 15.78 -14.13 -5.79
C LEU A 78 16.22 -13.16 -4.68
N PRO A 79 16.63 -11.93 -5.03
CA PRO A 79 16.88 -10.87 -4.05
C PRO A 79 15.60 -10.43 -3.31
N ASP A 80 15.76 -9.97 -2.07
CA ASP A 80 14.65 -9.42 -1.26
C ASP A 80 13.94 -8.23 -1.93
N ALA A 81 14.71 -7.42 -2.67
CA ALA A 81 14.21 -6.27 -3.41
C ALA A 81 13.12 -6.63 -4.45
N SER A 82 13.06 -7.87 -4.94
CA SER A 82 12.05 -8.28 -5.93
C SER A 82 10.62 -8.13 -5.40
N VAL A 83 10.40 -8.37 -4.11
CA VAL A 83 9.08 -8.22 -3.47
C VAL A 83 8.69 -6.75 -3.37
N GLN A 84 9.65 -5.89 -3.00
CA GLN A 84 9.43 -4.45 -2.92
C GLN A 84 9.11 -3.85 -4.30
N VAL A 85 9.81 -4.28 -5.34
CA VAL A 85 9.54 -3.86 -6.72
C VAL A 85 8.14 -4.31 -7.16
N LEU A 86 7.74 -5.55 -6.87
CA LEU A 86 6.39 -6.04 -7.17
C LEU A 86 5.32 -5.20 -6.47
N GLN A 87 5.47 -4.92 -5.18
CA GLN A 87 4.55 -4.09 -4.41
C GLN A 87 4.46 -2.67 -4.97
N GLY A 88 5.58 -2.08 -5.39
CA GLY A 88 5.63 -0.77 -6.03
C GLY A 88 4.92 -0.75 -7.39
N ILE A 89 5.12 -1.76 -8.23
CA ILE A 89 4.43 -1.88 -9.52
C ILE A 89 2.93 -2.04 -9.31
N ALA A 90 2.51 -2.92 -8.39
CA ALA A 90 1.11 -3.12 -8.05
C ALA A 90 0.46 -1.80 -7.58
N PHE A 91 1.17 -1.05 -6.73
CA PHE A 91 0.72 0.26 -6.28
C PHE A 91 0.50 1.24 -7.44
N VAL A 92 1.48 1.39 -8.33
CA VAL A 92 1.37 2.29 -9.49
C VAL A 92 0.22 1.88 -10.42
N LEU A 93 0.03 0.59 -10.66
CA LEU A 93 -1.06 0.08 -11.50
C LEU A 93 -2.44 0.37 -10.89
N ILE A 94 -2.61 0.16 -9.59
CA ILE A 94 -3.87 0.45 -8.89
C ILE A 94 -4.13 1.96 -8.90
N LEU A 95 -3.11 2.76 -8.61
CA LEU A 95 -3.23 4.22 -8.59
C LEU A 95 -3.56 4.78 -9.98
N ALA A 96 -2.96 4.23 -11.04
CA ALA A 96 -3.27 4.57 -12.42
C ALA A 96 -4.71 4.18 -12.78
N SER A 97 -5.18 3.00 -12.36
CA SER A 97 -6.55 2.54 -12.59
C SER A 97 -7.58 3.44 -11.91
N GLU A 98 -7.36 3.82 -10.65
CA GLU A 98 -8.21 4.76 -9.92
C GLU A 98 -8.17 6.16 -10.55
N GLY A 99 -6.98 6.66 -10.92
CA GLY A 99 -6.84 7.90 -11.66
C GLY A 99 -7.66 7.90 -12.94
N LEU A 100 -7.56 6.84 -13.74
CA LEU A 100 -8.32 6.68 -14.98
C LEU A 100 -9.83 6.59 -14.77
N ARG A 101 -10.30 5.97 -13.68
CA ARG A 101 -11.72 5.91 -13.32
C ARG A 101 -12.29 7.28 -12.96
N THR A 102 -11.49 8.17 -12.38
CA THR A 102 -11.92 9.54 -12.06
C THR A 102 -11.91 10.48 -13.27
N VAL A 103 -11.30 10.07 -14.39
CA VAL A 103 -11.29 10.85 -15.62
C VAL A 103 -12.66 10.81 -16.27
N ASP A 104 -13.33 11.96 -16.24
CA ASP A 104 -14.59 12.18 -16.94
C ASP A 104 -14.30 12.27 -18.45
N TRP A 105 -14.46 11.13 -19.14
CA TRP A 105 -14.19 10.99 -20.57
C TRP A 105 -14.97 11.98 -21.44
N LYS A 106 -16.10 12.50 -20.95
CA LYS A 106 -16.86 13.55 -21.66
C LYS A 106 -16.11 14.88 -21.67
N LYS A 107 -15.51 15.28 -20.53
CA LYS A 107 -14.67 16.50 -20.45
C LYS A 107 -13.39 16.41 -21.27
N VAL A 108 -12.83 15.21 -21.40
CA VAL A 108 -11.66 14.98 -22.26
C VAL A 108 -12.04 15.13 -23.74
N GLY A 109 -13.17 14.56 -24.16
CA GLY A 109 -13.70 14.72 -25.52
C GLY A 109 -14.01 16.18 -25.87
N ASP A 110 -14.64 16.92 -24.95
CA ASP A 110 -14.97 18.34 -25.16
C ASP A 110 -13.74 19.26 -25.25
N ARG A 111 -12.60 18.88 -24.63
CA ARG A 111 -11.32 19.59 -24.78
C ARG A 111 -10.61 19.28 -26.09
N MET A 112 -10.75 18.06 -26.62
CA MET A 112 -10.08 17.65 -27.86
C MET A 112 -10.82 18.10 -29.13
N LEU A 113 -12.13 18.31 -29.05
CA LEU A 113 -12.92 18.86 -30.15
C LEU A 113 -13.50 20.24 -29.78
N PRO A 114 -12.68 21.30 -29.74
CA PRO A 114 -13.19 22.66 -29.60
C PRO A 114 -14.05 23.00 -30.82
N LYS A 115 -15.38 22.90 -30.64
CA LYS A 115 -16.48 23.45 -31.45
C LYS A 115 -16.06 24.15 -32.77
N ALA A 116 -16.06 23.40 -33.87
CA ALA A 116 -16.18 23.95 -35.23
C ALA A 116 -17.62 24.43 -35.53
N ARG A 117 -18.25 25.17 -34.60
CA ARG A 117 -19.66 25.60 -34.69
C ARG A 117 -19.89 27.06 -34.33
N LYS A 118 -18.89 27.94 -34.52
CA LYS A 118 -19.01 29.38 -34.21
C LYS A 118 -19.00 30.30 -35.43
N TYR A 119 -19.19 29.77 -36.65
CA TYR A 119 -19.19 30.55 -37.90
C TYR A 119 -20.29 30.14 -38.90
N ALA A 120 -21.46 29.71 -38.42
CA ALA A 120 -22.66 29.56 -39.26
C ALA A 120 -23.71 30.57 -38.82
#